data_AF-A0A1T2KXI3-F1
#
_entry.id   AF-A0A1T2KXI3-F1
#
_cell.length_a   1.000
_cell.length_b   1.000
_cell.length_c   1.000
_cell.angle_alpha   90.00
_cell.angle_beta   90.00
_cell.angle_gamma   90.00
#
_symmetry.space_group_name_H-M   'P 1'
#
loop_
_entity.id
_entity.type
_entity.pdbx_description
1 polymer ?
#
loop_
_entity_poly.entity_id
_entity_poly.type
_entity_poly.pdbx_seq_one_letter_code
_entity_poly.pdbx_strand_id
1 'polypeptide(L)'
;MYKRVGLIALVLLGGCSQANEVNMNPGLWEWRSEIEMPGMPMKMPPTVYQQCITREDLVPKEGGDNQDCELSEMETTGDTVSWRMTCSGPAGQVASVGKMTYAGDSAMGEVSVDAGGMKMLSRTSGQRVGDCP
;
A
#
# COMPACT_ATOMS: atom_id res chain seq x y z
N MET A 1 -29.69 -57.71 19.35
CA MET A 1 -29.09 -57.35 18.05
C MET A 1 -30.09 -56.51 17.27
N TYR A 2 -29.96 -55.18 17.21
CA TYR A 2 -30.44 -54.37 16.08
C TYR A 2 -29.64 -53.05 16.04
N LYS A 3 -28.76 -52.98 15.03
CA LYS A 3 -28.02 -51.80 14.57
C LYS A 3 -29.01 -50.75 14.06
N ARG A 4 -28.67 -49.47 14.24
CA ARG A 4 -28.69 -48.41 13.21
C ARG A 4 -28.17 -47.11 13.85
N VAL A 5 -26.86 -46.93 13.80
CA VAL A 5 -26.21 -45.63 14.06
C VAL A 5 -26.47 -44.79 12.82
N GLY A 6 -27.36 -43.80 12.93
CA GLY A 6 -27.63 -42.85 11.86
C GLY A 6 -26.49 -41.86 11.75
N LEU A 7 -25.75 -41.91 10.65
CA LEU A 7 -24.73 -40.92 10.29
C LEU A 7 -25.45 -39.64 9.85
N ILE A 8 -25.40 -38.59 10.67
CA ILE A 8 -25.82 -37.24 10.26
C ILE A 8 -24.64 -36.60 9.53
N ALA A 9 -24.75 -36.46 8.21
CA ALA A 9 -23.79 -35.75 7.38
C ALA A 9 -23.97 -34.24 7.59
N LEU A 10 -23.04 -33.62 8.30
CA LEU A 10 -22.97 -32.17 8.50
C LEU A 10 -22.31 -31.55 7.26
N VAL A 11 -23.12 -31.05 6.33
CA VAL A 11 -22.64 -30.27 5.17
C VAL A 11 -22.26 -28.87 5.67
N LEU A 12 -20.98 -28.65 5.90
CA LEU A 12 -20.41 -27.32 6.15
C LEU A 12 -20.43 -26.54 4.82
N LEU A 13 -21.44 -25.68 4.64
CA LEU A 13 -21.45 -24.62 3.63
C LEU A 13 -20.36 -23.61 4.00
N GLY A 14 -19.13 -23.85 3.55
CA GLY A 14 -18.04 -22.89 3.58
C GLY A 14 -18.36 -21.75 2.62
N GLY A 15 -18.86 -20.62 3.15
CA GLY A 15 -18.93 -19.38 2.41
C GLY A 15 -17.52 -18.98 2.00
N CYS A 16 -17.25 -18.97 0.69
CA CYS A 16 -16.05 -18.37 0.15
C CYS A 16 -16.14 -16.87 0.43
N SER A 17 -15.47 -16.40 1.47
CA SER A 17 -15.11 -14.99 1.60
C SER A 17 -14.25 -14.63 0.40
N GLN A 18 -14.87 -14.13 -0.66
CA GLN A 18 -14.16 -13.46 -1.75
C GLN A 18 -13.63 -12.16 -1.14
N ALA A 19 -12.43 -12.22 -0.56
CA ALA A 19 -11.63 -11.01 -0.41
C ALA A 19 -11.47 -10.48 -1.83
N ASN A 20 -12.17 -9.39 -2.16
CA ASN A 20 -11.94 -8.70 -3.42
C ASN A 20 -10.47 -8.29 -3.40
N GLU A 21 -9.65 -8.99 -4.18
CA GLU A 21 -8.25 -8.64 -4.34
C GLU A 21 -8.18 -7.26 -4.97
N VAL A 22 -7.25 -6.42 -4.50
CA VAL A 22 -7.01 -5.11 -5.10
C VAL A 22 -6.68 -5.30 -6.58
N ASN A 23 -7.32 -4.52 -7.45
CA ASN A 23 -7.07 -4.54 -8.90
C ASN A 23 -5.68 -4.00 -9.23
N MET A 24 -4.66 -4.82 -9.01
CA MET A 24 -3.25 -4.52 -9.12
C MET A 24 -2.52 -5.73 -9.69
N ASN A 25 -1.66 -5.50 -10.69
CA ASN A 25 -0.81 -6.53 -11.27
C ASN A 25 0.58 -6.51 -10.59
N PRO A 26 1.02 -7.64 -9.99
CA PRO A 26 2.37 -7.73 -9.42
C PRO A 26 3.46 -7.49 -10.46
N GLY A 27 4.59 -6.97 -10.01
CA GLY A 27 5.76 -6.77 -10.85
C GLY A 27 6.57 -5.54 -10.46
N LEU A 28 7.38 -5.06 -11.40
CA LEU A 28 8.15 -3.85 -11.28
C LEU A 28 7.28 -2.65 -11.64
N TRP A 29 7.21 -1.68 -10.74
CA TRP A 29 6.45 -0.46 -10.90
C TRP A 29 7.37 0.75 -10.86
N GLU A 30 7.11 1.73 -11.72
CA GLU A 30 7.70 3.06 -11.66
C GLU A 30 6.75 4.00 -10.95
N TRP A 31 7.23 4.61 -9.88
CA TRP A 31 6.51 5.56 -9.05
C TRP A 31 7.03 6.97 -9.29
N ARG A 32 6.11 7.93 -9.32
CA ARG A 32 6.38 9.35 -9.41
C ARG A 32 5.67 10.07 -8.27
N SER A 33 6.46 10.74 -7.43
CA SER A 33 6.00 11.53 -6.30
C SER A 33 6.25 13.01 -6.52
N GLU A 34 5.21 13.82 -6.35
CA GLU A 34 5.26 15.29 -6.43
C GLU A 34 4.93 15.87 -5.05
N ILE A 35 5.95 16.41 -4.38
CA ILE A 35 5.82 16.93 -3.01
C ILE A 35 5.36 18.40 -3.05
N GLU A 36 4.27 18.66 -2.34
CA GLU A 36 3.75 19.99 -2.03
C GLU A 36 4.12 20.38 -0.59
N MET A 37 4.94 21.40 -0.46
CA MET A 37 5.34 21.96 0.84
C MET A 37 4.66 23.33 1.06
N PRO A 38 3.89 23.50 2.15
CA PRO A 38 3.31 24.80 2.49
C PRO A 38 4.38 25.89 2.64
N GLY A 39 4.14 27.07 2.07
CA GLY A 39 5.01 28.24 2.24
C GLY A 39 6.22 28.32 1.29
N MET A 40 6.41 27.36 0.39
CA MET A 40 7.43 27.40 -0.66
C MET A 40 6.79 27.72 -2.02
N PRO A 41 7.16 28.82 -2.70
CA PRO A 41 6.55 29.22 -3.98
C PRO A 41 7.05 28.39 -5.17
N MET A 42 8.07 27.55 -5.00
CA MET A 42 8.64 26.71 -6.05
C MET A 42 8.19 25.26 -5.91
N LYS A 43 7.72 24.67 -7.02
CA LYS A 43 7.49 23.23 -7.11
C LYS A 43 8.84 22.52 -7.14
N MET A 44 9.04 21.56 -6.23
CA MET A 44 10.21 20.69 -6.30
C MET A 44 10.12 19.78 -7.53
N PRO A 45 11.25 19.37 -8.11
CA PRO A 45 11.23 18.35 -9.15
C PRO A 45 10.59 17.06 -8.61
N PRO A 46 9.87 16.31 -9.46
CA PRO A 46 9.30 15.03 -9.06
C PRO A 46 10.39 14.03 -8.74
N THR A 47 10.20 13.24 -7.69
CA THR A 47 11.01 12.04 -7.45
C THR A 47 10.45 10.90 -8.28
N VAL A 48 11.31 10.19 -9.01
CA VAL A 48 10.94 8.98 -9.76
C VAL A 48 11.80 7.82 -9.28
N TYR A 49 11.18 6.68 -8.98
CA TYR A 49 11.87 5.48 -8.52
C TYR A 49 11.12 4.22 -8.95
N GLN A 50 11.82 3.10 -8.99
CA GLN A 50 11.21 1.81 -9.32
C GLN A 50 11.23 0.89 -8.11
N GLN A 51 10.14 0.14 -7.93
CA GLN A 51 9.99 -0.80 -6.83
C GLN A 51 9.19 -2.02 -7.29
N CYS A 52 9.62 -3.19 -6.82
CA CYS A 52 8.83 -4.41 -6.91
C CYS A 52 7.68 -4.37 -5.91
N ILE A 53 6.45 -4.62 -6.37
CA ILE A 53 5.28 -4.72 -5.51
C ILE A 53 4.54 -6.03 -5.75
N THR A 54 3.97 -6.57 -4.68
CA THR A 54 3.15 -7.78 -4.69
C THR A 54 1.82 -7.51 -4.00
N ARG A 55 0.83 -8.41 -4.13
CA ARG A 55 -0.48 -8.21 -3.49
C ARG A 55 -0.38 -8.13 -1.96
N GLU A 56 0.69 -8.69 -1.40
CA GLU A 56 1.01 -8.68 0.02
C GLU A 56 1.76 -7.40 0.45
N ASP A 57 2.37 -6.67 -0.49
CA ASP A 57 3.08 -5.40 -0.26
C ASP A 57 2.62 -4.33 -1.26
N LEU A 58 1.48 -3.71 -0.90
CA LEU A 58 0.78 -2.71 -1.70
C LEU A 58 1.19 -1.26 -1.36
N VAL A 59 2.20 -1.07 -0.52
CA VAL A 59 2.61 0.26 -0.06
C VAL A 59 3.90 0.67 -0.78
N PRO A 60 3.90 1.76 -1.57
CA PRO A 60 5.12 2.27 -2.18
C PRO A 60 6.05 2.85 -1.10
N LYS A 61 7.30 2.39 -1.07
CA LYS A 61 8.33 2.78 -0.08
C LYS A 61 9.41 3.59 -0.79
N GLU A 62 9.28 4.92 -0.72
CA GLU A 62 10.32 5.81 -1.25
C GLU A 62 11.64 5.60 -0.48
N GLY A 63 12.70 5.18 -1.17
CA GLY A 63 14.00 4.85 -0.58
C GLY A 63 14.26 3.36 -0.32
N GLY A 64 13.33 2.47 -0.70
CA GLY A 64 13.46 1.01 -0.59
C GLY A 64 13.26 0.46 0.83
N ASP A 65 13.54 -0.83 1.02
CA ASP A 65 13.31 -1.54 2.29
C ASP A 65 14.33 -1.22 3.40
N ASN A 66 15.30 -0.33 3.15
CA ASN A 66 16.38 0.02 4.08
C ASN A 66 15.95 0.99 5.20
N GLN A 67 14.67 1.31 5.31
CA GLN A 67 14.15 2.17 6.39
C GLN A 67 13.31 1.31 7.34
N ASP A 68 13.64 1.36 8.62
CA ASP A 68 12.84 0.74 9.68
C ASP A 68 11.53 1.52 9.83
N CYS A 69 10.53 1.13 9.04
CA CYS A 69 9.18 1.68 9.06
C CYS A 69 8.23 0.69 9.74
N GLU A 70 7.59 1.13 10.81
CA GLU A 70 6.53 0.39 11.51
C GLU A 70 5.18 0.75 10.90
N LEU A 71 4.52 -0.22 10.28
CA LEU A 71 3.15 -0.11 9.79
C LEU A 71 2.19 -0.30 10.97
N SER A 72 1.48 0.75 11.36
CA SER A 72 0.55 0.72 12.52
C SER A 72 -0.89 0.41 12.12
N GLU A 73 -1.32 0.87 10.95
CA GLU A 73 -2.67 0.65 10.43
C GLU A 73 -2.60 0.40 8.93
N MET A 74 -3.40 -0.55 8.45
CA MET A 74 -3.61 -0.77 7.03
C MET A 74 -5.04 -1.26 6.79
N GLU A 75 -5.72 -0.62 5.85
CA GLU A 75 -7.09 -0.94 5.46
C GLU A 75 -7.21 -0.99 3.95
N THR A 76 -7.97 -1.96 3.46
CA THR A 76 -8.28 -2.11 2.03
C THR A 76 -9.79 -2.01 1.84
N THR A 77 -10.21 -1.06 1.00
CA THR A 77 -11.62 -0.87 0.62
C THR A 77 -11.72 -0.85 -0.91
N GLY A 78 -12.22 -1.96 -1.49
CA GLY A 78 -12.16 -2.15 -2.95
C GLY A 78 -10.72 -2.14 -3.44
N ASP A 79 -10.43 -1.32 -4.46
CA ASP A 79 -9.09 -1.18 -5.02
C ASP A 79 -8.22 -0.13 -4.30
N THR A 80 -8.72 0.41 -3.19
CA THR A 80 -8.03 1.45 -2.42
C THR A 80 -7.40 0.89 -1.16
N VAL A 81 -6.11 1.09 -1.01
CA VAL A 81 -5.31 0.76 0.17
C VAL A 81 -4.98 2.04 0.91
N SER A 82 -5.26 2.09 2.21
CA SER A 82 -4.87 3.19 3.09
C SER A 82 -4.00 2.67 4.21
N TRP A 83 -2.99 3.43 4.62
CA TRP A 83 -2.07 3.02 5.66
C TRP A 83 -1.62 4.18 6.54
N ARG A 84 -1.14 3.82 7.74
CA ARG A 84 -0.38 4.68 8.62
C ARG A 84 0.91 3.98 8.99
N MET A 85 2.03 4.67 8.82
CA MET A 85 3.34 4.14 9.22
C MET A 85 4.19 5.20 9.89
N THR A 86 5.14 4.76 10.70
CA THR A 86 6.17 5.61 11.30
C THR A 86 7.53 5.04 10.96
N CYS A 87 8.37 5.83 10.31
CA CYS A 87 9.74 5.48 9.97
C CYS A 87 10.71 6.15 10.94
N SER A 88 11.72 5.41 11.40
CA SER A 88 12.83 5.97 12.17
C SER A 88 14.00 6.26 11.24
N GLY A 89 14.42 7.52 11.16
CA GLY A 89 15.56 7.94 10.34
C GLY A 89 16.58 8.78 11.11
N PRO A 90 17.74 9.11 10.50
CA PRO A 90 18.78 9.93 11.14
C PRO A 90 18.30 11.32 11.59
N ALA A 91 17.25 11.85 10.95
CA ALA A 91 16.64 13.14 11.27
C ALA A 91 15.53 13.05 12.35
N GLY A 92 15.25 11.86 12.88
CA GLY A 92 14.18 11.60 13.84
C GLY A 92 13.08 10.69 13.29
N GLN A 93 11.95 10.66 14.00
CA GLN A 93 10.77 9.91 13.57
C GLN A 93 10.00 10.70 12.50
N VAL A 94 9.57 9.98 11.46
CA VAL A 94 8.75 10.50 10.36
C VAL A 94 7.46 9.68 10.34
N ALA A 95 6.32 10.33 10.55
CA ALA A 95 5.02 9.69 10.43
C ALA A 95 4.46 9.92 9.03
N SER A 96 3.83 8.91 8.44
CA SER A 96 3.10 9.07 7.18
C SER A 96 1.74 8.40 7.21
N VAL A 97 0.79 9.01 6.51
CA VAL A 97 -0.55 8.48 6.27
C VAL A 97 -0.76 8.54 4.76
N GLY A 98 -0.95 7.38 4.15
CA GLY A 98 -1.12 7.26 2.71
C GLY A 98 -2.44 6.63 2.33
N LYS A 99 -2.88 6.95 1.11
CA LYS A 99 -3.98 6.28 0.44
C LYS A 99 -3.64 6.16 -1.04
N MET A 100 -3.75 4.94 -1.56
CA MET A 100 -3.46 4.59 -2.95
C MET A 100 -4.62 3.81 -3.55
N THR A 101 -5.05 4.17 -4.75
CA THR A 101 -6.05 3.43 -5.52
C THR A 101 -5.38 2.80 -6.72
N TYR A 102 -5.56 1.50 -6.88
CA TYR A 102 -4.98 0.71 -7.97
C TYR A 102 -6.00 0.45 -9.08
N ALA A 103 -5.53 0.36 -10.32
CA ALA A 103 -6.30 0.02 -11.50
C ALA A 103 -5.43 -0.73 -12.51
N GLY A 104 -5.27 -2.04 -12.31
CA GLY A 104 -4.47 -2.95 -13.12
C GLY A 104 -2.98 -2.59 -13.08
N ASP A 105 -2.53 -1.91 -14.14
CA ASP A 105 -1.14 -1.48 -14.33
C ASP A 105 -0.89 -0.02 -13.94
N SER A 106 -1.88 0.65 -13.34
CA SER A 106 -1.78 2.04 -12.91
C SER A 106 -2.21 2.22 -11.45
N ALA A 107 -1.69 3.25 -10.80
CA ALA A 107 -2.05 3.61 -9.43
C ALA A 107 -1.97 5.12 -9.23
N MET A 108 -2.80 5.66 -8.35
CA MET A 108 -2.76 7.07 -7.96
C MET A 108 -3.21 7.27 -6.52
N GLY A 109 -2.65 8.29 -5.87
CA GLY A 109 -3.01 8.58 -4.50
C GLY A 109 -2.18 9.68 -3.88
N GLU A 110 -2.31 9.81 -2.58
CA GLU A 110 -1.67 10.87 -1.80
C GLU A 110 -1.07 10.29 -0.53
N VAL A 111 0.09 10.83 -0.15
CA VAL A 111 0.80 10.49 1.08
C VAL A 111 1.06 11.78 1.85
N SER A 112 0.44 11.90 3.03
CA SER A 112 0.74 12.96 3.98
C SER A 112 1.91 12.53 4.84
N VAL A 113 2.94 13.36 4.92
CA VAL A 113 4.15 13.11 5.72
C VAL A 113 4.26 14.19 6.80
N ASP A 114 4.47 13.78 8.03
CA ASP A 114 4.79 14.66 9.16
C ASP A 114 6.22 14.35 9.65
N ALA A 115 7.12 15.29 9.41
CA ALA A 115 8.50 15.22 9.85
C ALA A 115 8.74 16.31 10.91
N GLY A 116 8.63 15.94 12.19
CA GLY A 116 8.88 16.85 13.31
C GLY A 116 7.97 18.10 13.32
N GLY A 117 6.70 17.96 12.91
CA GLY A 117 5.73 19.06 12.83
C GLY A 117 5.68 19.78 11.48
N MET A 118 6.56 19.45 10.54
CA MET A 118 6.45 19.89 9.15
C MET A 118 5.56 18.92 8.37
N LYS A 119 4.38 19.39 7.97
CA LYS A 119 3.43 18.62 7.17
C LYS A 119 3.67 18.85 5.68
N MET A 120 3.83 17.76 4.96
CA MET A 120 4.04 17.73 3.51
C MET A 120 2.97 16.84 2.89
N LEU A 121 2.47 17.21 1.72
CA LEU A 121 1.57 16.37 0.94
C LEU A 121 2.32 15.91 -0.31
N SER A 122 2.44 14.61 -0.50
CA SER A 122 2.99 14.01 -1.71
C SER A 122 1.85 13.48 -2.56
N ARG A 123 1.73 13.93 -3.81
CA ARG A 123 0.88 13.28 -4.80
C ARG A 123 1.70 12.22 -5.51
N THR A 124 1.25 10.97 -5.44
CA THR A 124 1.98 9.84 -5.99
C THR A 124 1.17 9.17 -7.09
N SER A 125 1.85 8.83 -8.18
CA SER A 125 1.32 8.02 -9.28
C SER A 125 2.25 6.86 -9.57
N GLY A 126 1.70 5.73 -10.01
CA GLY A 126 2.45 4.52 -10.31
C GLY A 126 2.02 3.91 -11.64
N GLN A 127 2.99 3.33 -12.34
CA GLN A 127 2.77 2.56 -13.56
C GLN A 127 3.60 1.27 -13.52
N ARG A 128 2.98 0.13 -13.83
CA ARG A 128 3.70 -1.13 -14.01
C ARG A 128 4.55 -1.07 -15.27
N VAL A 129 5.84 -1.38 -15.12
CA VAL A 129 6.83 -1.34 -16.21
C VAL A 129 7.35 -2.73 -16.60
N GLY A 130 7.01 -3.77 -15.85
CA GLY A 130 7.36 -5.15 -16.22
C GLY A 130 7.32 -6.13 -15.05
N ASP A 131 8.00 -7.24 -15.23
CA ASP A 131 8.23 -8.22 -14.17
C ASP A 131 9.42 -7.78 -13.31
N CYS A 132 9.46 -8.27 -12.07
CA CYS A 132 10.61 -8.05 -11.18
C CYS A 132 11.86 -8.80 -11.67
N PRO A 133 13.06 -8.21 -11.57
CA PRO A 133 14.33 -8.87 -11.89
C PRO A 133 14.63 -10.10 -11.03
#